data_AF-A0A8T4EFG0-F1
#
_entry.id   AF-A0A8T4EFG0-F1
#
_cell.length_a   1.000
_cell.length_b   1.000
_cell.length_c   1.000
_cell.angle_alpha   90.00
_cell.angle_beta   90.00
_cell.angle_gamma   90.00
#
_symmetry.space_group_name_H-M   'P 1'
#
loop_
_entity.id
_entity.type
_entity.pdbx_description
1 polymer ?
#
loop_
_entity_poly.entity_id
_entity_poly.type
_entity_poly.pdbx_seq_one_letter_code
_entity_poly.pdbx_strand_id
1 'polypeptide(L)'
;MTNKSLSSNYYRNLSSDLGIEAYANKPFWLFITNTTTLSIIMTWLYNNNNGSIFTGAAFHVVLNITPSIFPFEQAGFGIYFNMILLLIIAFLIGLYYGPKAAQKQSEAIP
;
A
#
# COMPACT_ATOMS: atom_id res chain seq x y z
N MET A 1 6.96 -9.40 43.92
CA MET A 1 7.09 -10.04 42.59
C MET A 1 6.08 -9.51 41.55
N THR A 2 5.47 -8.33 41.74
CA THR A 2 4.30 -7.87 40.97
C THR A 2 4.56 -6.75 39.93
N ASN A 3 5.79 -6.21 39.85
CA ASN A 3 6.06 -5.02 39.03
C ASN A 3 6.36 -5.34 37.56
N LYS A 4 6.97 -6.50 37.28
CA LYS A 4 7.40 -6.88 35.92
C LYS A 4 6.22 -7.22 34.99
N SER A 5 5.14 -7.79 35.52
CA SER A 5 3.93 -8.10 34.74
C SER A 5 3.10 -6.86 34.44
N LEU A 6 3.04 -5.89 35.36
CA LEU A 6 2.36 -4.62 35.15
C LEU A 6 3.05 -3.79 34.06
N SER A 7 4.39 -3.71 34.08
CA SER A 7 5.12 -3.01 33.01
C SER A 7 4.96 -3.73 31.66
N SER A 8 5.07 -5.06 31.63
CA SER A 8 4.89 -5.85 30.40
C SER A 8 3.52 -5.65 29.77
N ASN A 9 2.46 -5.63 30.58
CA ASN A 9 1.10 -5.39 30.08
C ASN A 9 0.92 -3.95 29.60
N TYR A 10 1.54 -2.97 30.29
CA TYR A 10 1.53 -1.58 29.86
C TYR A 10 2.18 -1.41 28.48
N TYR A 11 3.37 -1.98 28.27
CA TYR A 11 4.05 -1.90 26.97
C TYR A 11 3.30 -2.66 25.87
N ARG A 12 2.67 -3.80 26.19
CA ARG A 12 1.89 -4.59 25.23
C ARG A 12 0.61 -3.87 24.80
N ASN A 13 -0.07 -3.20 25.73
CA ASN A 13 -1.25 -2.41 25.42
C ASN A 13 -0.86 -1.13 24.65
N LEU A 14 0.26 -0.51 25.02
CA LEU A 14 0.78 0.65 24.30
C LEU A 14 1.22 0.29 22.87
N SER A 15 1.85 -0.87 22.66
CA SER A 15 2.23 -1.34 21.32
C SER A 15 1.02 -1.68 20.45
N SER A 16 -0.05 -2.23 21.04
CA SER A 16 -1.32 -2.45 20.32
C SER A 16 -2.02 -1.14 19.98
N ASP A 17 -2.11 -0.19 20.93
CA ASP A 17 -2.79 1.10 20.73
C ASP A 17 -2.06 1.98 19.70
N LEU A 18 -0.73 1.89 19.66
CA LEU A 18 0.10 2.57 18.65
C LEU A 18 0.17 1.80 17.32
N GLY A 19 -0.44 0.62 17.22
CA GLY A 19 -0.44 -0.21 16.01
C GLY A 19 0.93 -0.80 15.64
N ILE A 20 1.93 -0.74 16.53
CA ILE A 20 3.32 -1.18 16.26
C ILE A 20 3.36 -2.68 15.94
N GLU A 21 2.51 -3.49 16.59
CA GLU A 21 2.41 -4.93 16.33
C GLU A 21 1.84 -5.23 14.93
N ALA A 22 0.92 -4.39 14.43
CA ALA A 22 0.34 -4.54 13.10
C ALA A 22 1.38 -4.28 11.99
N TYR A 23 2.31 -3.34 12.21
CA TYR A 23 3.42 -3.09 11.29
C TYR A 23 4.52 -4.16 11.38
N ALA A 24 4.84 -4.63 12.60
CA ALA A 24 5.90 -5.62 12.81
C ALA A 24 5.53 -7.04 12.35
N ASN A 25 4.23 -7.40 12.36
CA ASN A 25 3.73 -8.73 12.00
C ASN A 25 2.93 -8.75 10.68
N LYS A 26 3.21 -7.86 9.71
CA LYS A 26 2.55 -7.98 8.40
C LYS A 26 2.90 -9.33 7.77
N PRO A 27 1.91 -10.13 7.33
CA PRO A 27 2.18 -11.40 6.67
C PRO A 27 3.08 -11.18 5.45
N PHE A 28 4.15 -11.97 5.32
CA PHE A 28 5.13 -11.82 4.23
C PHE A 28 4.46 -11.75 2.84
N TRP A 29 3.51 -12.66 2.59
CA TRP A 29 2.77 -12.70 1.32
C TRP A 29 1.88 -11.49 1.09
N LEU A 30 1.31 -10.92 2.16
CA LEU A 30 0.54 -9.69 2.06
C LEU A 30 1.45 -8.52 1.64
N PHE A 31 2.64 -8.42 2.23
CA PHE A 31 3.63 -7.41 1.85
C PHE A 31 4.05 -7.56 0.39
N ILE A 32 4.50 -8.75 -0.02
CA ILE A 32 4.96 -9.01 -1.40
C ILE A 32 3.86 -8.70 -2.42
N THR A 33 2.63 -9.12 -2.14
CA THR A 33 1.50 -8.89 -3.04
C THR A 33 1.21 -7.40 -3.17
N ASN A 34 1.06 -6.68 -2.04
CA ASN A 34 0.82 -5.24 -2.07
C ASN A 34 1.92 -4.47 -2.80
N THR A 35 3.19 -4.74 -2.50
CA THR A 35 4.31 -4.04 -3.13
C THR A 35 4.33 -4.29 -4.63
N THR A 36 4.18 -5.54 -5.07
CA THR A 36 4.18 -5.90 -6.50
C THR A 36 3.02 -5.23 -7.24
N THR A 37 1.81 -5.31 -6.68
CA THR A 37 0.62 -4.72 -7.29
C THR A 37 0.71 -3.19 -7.34
N LEU A 38 1.22 -2.56 -6.28
CA LEU A 38 1.44 -1.13 -6.25
C LEU A 38 2.49 -0.69 -7.27
N SER A 39 3.55 -1.47 -7.49
CA SER A 39 4.53 -1.19 -8.54
C SER A 39 3.88 -1.14 -9.93
N ILE A 40 2.97 -2.06 -10.25
CA ILE A 40 2.23 -2.04 -11.53
C ILE A 40 1.43 -0.73 -11.68
N ILE A 41 0.68 -0.35 -10.65
CA ILE A 41 -0.13 0.87 -10.65
C ILE A 41 0.76 2.12 -10.80
N MET A 42 1.87 2.17 -10.05
CA MET A 42 2.83 3.27 -10.11
C MET A 42 3.51 3.39 -11.48
N THR A 43 3.88 2.26 -12.09
CA THR A 43 4.44 2.24 -13.45
C THR A 43 3.42 2.73 -14.47
N TRP A 44 2.18 2.27 -14.40
CA TRP A 44 1.10 2.75 -15.26
C TRP A 44 0.86 4.25 -15.08
N LEU A 45 0.84 4.72 -13.84
CA LEU A 45 0.63 6.13 -13.51
C LEU A 45 1.78 7.00 -14.06
N TYR A 46 3.03 6.56 -13.90
CA TYR A 46 4.20 7.22 -14.47
C TYR A 46 4.10 7.32 -15.99
N ASN A 47 3.83 6.20 -16.67
CA ASN A 47 3.78 6.15 -18.13
C ASN A 47 2.64 6.97 -18.73
N ASN A 48 1.48 7.02 -18.08
CA ASN A 48 0.32 7.79 -18.56
C ASN A 48 0.35 9.28 -18.14
N ASN A 49 1.33 9.70 -17.35
CA ASN A 49 1.54 11.10 -16.98
C ASN A 49 2.87 11.64 -17.56
N ASN A 50 3.20 11.27 -18.79
CA ASN A 50 4.41 11.72 -19.51
C ASN A 50 5.72 11.45 -18.75
N GLY A 51 5.79 10.40 -17.93
CA GLY A 51 6.95 10.12 -17.09
C GLY A 51 7.12 11.09 -15.91
N SER A 52 6.03 11.69 -15.41
CA SER A 52 6.06 12.57 -14.25
C SER A 52 6.39 11.80 -12.96
N ILE A 53 7.57 12.06 -12.41
CA ILE A 53 7.98 11.54 -11.09
C ILE A 53 7.11 12.15 -9.98
N PHE A 54 6.75 13.44 -10.12
CA PHE A 54 5.93 14.14 -9.13
C PHE A 54 4.57 13.47 -8.95
N THR A 55 3.90 13.08 -10.04
CA THR A 55 2.60 12.41 -9.98
C THR A 55 2.69 11.08 -9.23
N GLY A 56 3.72 10.28 -9.52
CA GLY A 56 3.97 9.03 -8.80
C GLY A 56 4.25 9.25 -7.31
N ALA A 57 5.16 10.19 -6.99
CA ALA A 57 5.52 10.49 -5.62
C ALA A 57 4.34 11.02 -4.80
N ALA A 58 3.53 11.93 -5.35
CA ALA A 58 2.36 12.47 -4.68
C ALA A 58 1.33 11.38 -4.40
N PHE A 59 1.07 10.50 -5.37
CA PHE A 59 0.18 9.34 -5.17
C PHE A 59 0.70 8.39 -4.08
N HIS A 60 2.00 8.10 -4.07
CA HIS A 60 2.62 7.26 -3.04
C HIS A 60 2.49 7.87 -1.63
N VAL A 61 2.66 9.19 -1.50
CA VAL A 61 2.46 9.89 -0.22
C VAL A 61 1.02 9.77 0.25
N VAL A 62 0.03 9.95 -0.62
CA VAL A 62 -1.39 9.78 -0.28
C VAL A 62 -1.66 8.37 0.24
N LEU A 63 -1.13 7.34 -0.41
CA LEU A 63 -1.30 5.96 0.04
C LEU A 63 -0.66 5.69 1.41
N ASN A 64 0.47 6.33 1.73
CA ASN A 64 1.11 6.19 3.05
C ASN A 64 0.35 6.92 4.16
N ILE A 65 -0.36 8.01 3.83
CA ILE A 65 -1.15 8.79 4.80
C ILE A 65 -2.52 8.14 5.04
N THR A 66 -3.07 7.44 4.05
CA THR A 66 -4.43 6.89 4.08
C THR A 66 -4.68 5.99 5.31
N PRO A 67 -3.80 5.06 5.72
CA PRO A 67 -3.99 4.25 6.94
C PRO A 67 -4.09 5.07 8.23
N SER A 68 -3.49 6.26 8.27
CA SER A 68 -3.55 7.15 9.44
C SER A 68 -4.89 7.90 9.52
N ILE A 69 -5.51 8.17 8.38
CA ILE A 69 -6.83 8.84 8.30
C ILE A 69 -7.95 7.80 8.42
N PHE A 70 -7.77 6.65 7.76
CA PHE A 70 -8.69 5.52 7.75
C PHE A 70 -7.95 4.30 8.29
N PRO A 71 -8.09 3.95 9.58
CA PRO A 71 -7.31 2.89 10.23
C PRO A 71 -7.77 1.47 9.86
N PHE A 72 -7.88 1.17 8.56
CA PHE A 72 -8.30 -0.13 8.05
C PHE A 72 -7.30 -1.25 8.36
N GLU A 73 -6.02 -0.93 8.59
CA GLU A 73 -5.00 -1.91 8.98
C GLU A 73 -5.21 -2.48 10.40
N GLN A 74 -5.95 -1.76 11.25
CA GLN A 74 -6.29 -2.18 12.61
C GLN A 74 -7.59 -2.99 12.66
N ALA A 75 -8.39 -2.95 11.59
CA ALA A 75 -9.60 -3.76 11.47
C ALA A 75 -9.21 -5.18 11.05
N GLY A 76 -9.62 -6.21 11.79
CA GLY A 76 -9.13 -7.59 11.66
C GLY A 76 -9.02 -8.12 10.21
N PHE A 77 -10.06 -7.93 9.39
CA PHE A 77 -10.02 -8.26 7.95
C PHE A 77 -9.72 -7.07 7.03
N GLY A 78 -9.72 -5.83 7.56
CA GLY A 78 -9.46 -4.61 6.80
C GLY A 78 -8.05 -4.54 6.19
N ILE A 79 -7.08 -5.26 6.77
CA ILE A 79 -5.75 -5.37 6.19
C ILE A 79 -5.75 -6.07 4.81
N TYR A 80 -6.67 -7.02 4.57
CA TYR A 80 -6.83 -7.69 3.28
C TYR A 80 -7.66 -6.88 2.29
N PHE A 81 -8.50 -5.97 2.78
CA PHE A 81 -9.31 -5.10 1.94
C PHE A 81 -8.43 -4.25 1.00
N ASN A 82 -7.36 -3.64 1.53
CA ASN A 82 -6.43 -2.87 0.71
C ASN A 82 -5.75 -3.72 -0.37
N MET A 83 -5.34 -4.95 -0.04
CA MET A 83 -4.74 -5.86 -1.00
C MET A 83 -5.69 -6.22 -2.14
N ILE A 84 -6.94 -6.57 -1.82
CA ILE A 84 -7.96 -6.89 -2.82
C ILE A 84 -8.25 -5.67 -3.69
N LEU A 85 -8.37 -4.48 -3.09
CA LEU A 85 -8.61 -3.24 -3.80
C LEU A 85 -7.49 -2.94 -4.81
N LEU A 86 -6.22 -3.03 -4.39
CA LEU A 86 -5.08 -2.82 -5.28
C LEU A 86 -5.06 -3.86 -6.40
N LEU A 87 -5.35 -5.14 -6.11
CA LEU A 87 -5.39 -6.21 -7.11
C LEU A 87 -6.47 -5.95 -8.16
N ILE A 88 -7.67 -5.54 -7.74
CA ILE A 88 -8.76 -5.17 -8.65
C ILE A 88 -8.32 -4.01 -9.54
N ILE A 89 -7.72 -2.95 -8.98
CA ILE A 89 -7.26 -1.79 -9.75
C ILE A 89 -6.19 -2.21 -10.77
N ALA A 90 -5.18 -2.98 -10.37
CA ALA A 90 -4.13 -3.44 -11.27
C ALA A 90 -4.69 -4.36 -12.36
N PHE A 91 -5.66 -5.22 -12.03
CA PHE A 91 -6.36 -6.07 -12.99
C PHE A 91 -7.15 -5.24 -14.01
N LEU A 92 -7.89 -4.23 -13.57
CA LEU A 92 -8.63 -3.31 -14.45
C LEU A 92 -7.70 -2.51 -15.37
N ILE A 93 -6.55 -2.05 -14.84
CA ILE A 93 -5.50 -1.42 -15.65
C ILE A 93 -5.00 -2.39 -16.73
N GLY A 94 -4.71 -3.63 -16.36
CA GLY A 94 -4.26 -4.67 -17.29
C GLY A 94 -5.30 -5.00 -18.37
N LEU A 95 -6.58 -5.07 -18.01
CA LEU A 95 -7.68 -5.33 -18.95
C LEU A 95 -7.87 -4.19 -19.95
N TYR A 96 -7.88 -2.93 -19.47
CA TYR A 96 -8.21 -1.78 -20.32
C TYR A 96 -7.04 -1.35 -21.21
N TYR A 97 -5.82 -1.33 -20.65
CA TYR A 97 -4.63 -0.83 -21.35
C TYR A 97 -3.77 -1.96 -21.95
N GLY A 98 -4.02 -3.23 -21.60
CA GLY A 98 -3.26 -4.37 -22.12
C GLY A 98 -1.75 -4.25 -21.84
N PRO A 99 -0.88 -4.82 -22.71
CA PRO A 99 0.57 -4.67 -22.60
C PRO A 99 1.05 -3.21 -22.65
N LYS A 100 0.24 -2.32 -23.24
CA LYS A 100 0.54 -0.88 -23.35
C LYS A 100 0.44 -0.17 -22.00
N ALA A 101 -0.22 -0.77 -20.99
CA ALA A 101 -0.29 -0.23 -19.64
C ALA A 101 1.09 0.06 -19.03
N ALA A 102 2.08 -0.79 -19.35
CA ALA A 102 3.45 -0.69 -18.87
C ALA A 102 4.41 -0.04 -19.89
N GLN A 103 3.92 0.39 -21.05
CA GLN A 103 4.73 1.06 -22.07
C GLN A 103 4.64 2.57 -21.92
N LYS A 104 5.79 3.25 -21.98
CA LYS A 104 5.86 4.71 -22.08
C LYS A 104 5.18 5.15 -23.39
N GLN A 105 4.25 6.10 -23.34
CA GLN A 105 3.77 6.74 -24.57
C GLN A 105 4.96 7.42 -25.26
N SER A 106 5.34 6.94 -26.45
CA SER A 106 6.33 7.62 -27.28
C SER A 106 5.73 8.94 -27.72
N GLU A 107 6.45 10.05 -27.53
CA GLU A 107 6.13 11.33 -28.14
C GLU A 107 5.96 11.12 -29.64
N ALA A 108 4.71 11.21 -30.12
CA ALA A 108 4.46 11.37 -31.54
C ALA A 108 4.98 12.76 -31.88
N ILE A 109 6.20 12.83 -32.40
CA ILE A 109 6.76 14.03 -33.00
C ILE A 109 5.94 14.27 -34.29
N PRO A 110 5.17 15.37 -34.40
CA PRO A 110 4.47 15.72 -35.64
C PRO A 110 5.43 16.14 -36.74
#